data_AF-A0A2D5Y4P5-F1
#
_entry.id   AF-A0A2D5Y4P5-F1
#
_cell.length_a   1.000
_cell.length_b   1.000
_cell.length_c   1.000
_cell.angle_alpha   90.00
_cell.angle_beta   90.00
_cell.angle_gamma   90.00
#
_symmetry.space_group_name_H-M   'P 1'
#
loop_
_entity.id
_entity.type
_entity.pdbx_description
1 polymer ?
#
loop_
_entity_poly.entity_id
_entity_poly.type
_entity_poly.pdbx_seq_one_letter_code
_entity_poly.pdbx_strand_id
1 'polypeptide(L)'
;MDHYNQQPRRKAEFITPPNNLKAKVGSGGLSEAILNKAQELLENNTVDFLPLGEMYLNTLMKSIEQAKNAHPDDDQEYIISAMLYPAMQLKANGGMFHYPLVTTISDRLIQYLEVIEVADIESVEI
;
A
#
# COMPACT_ATOMS: atom_id res chain seq x y z
N MET A 1 2.23 5.57 15.21
CA MET A 1 0.98 4.96 14.74
C MET A 1 0.89 3.64 15.44
N ASP A 2 -0.11 3.48 16.31
CA ASP A 2 -0.22 2.28 17.13
C ASP A 2 -0.95 1.22 16.29
N HIS A 3 -0.27 0.12 15.95
CA HIS A 3 -0.87 -1.04 15.27
C HIS A 3 -1.73 -1.82 16.26
N TYR A 4 -2.77 -1.18 16.80
CA TYR A 4 -3.67 -1.74 17.82
C TYR A 4 -2.93 -2.34 19.03
N ASN A 5 -1.86 -1.68 19.47
CA ASN A 5 -0.97 -2.15 20.56
C ASN A 5 -0.21 -3.46 20.28
N GLN A 6 -0.06 -3.88 19.02
CA GLN A 6 0.76 -5.01 18.60
C GLN A 6 2.06 -4.56 17.93
N GLN A 7 3.11 -5.39 18.03
CA GLN A 7 4.39 -5.13 17.38
C GLN A 7 4.34 -5.54 15.91
N PRO A 8 4.64 -4.65 14.95
CA PRO A 8 4.71 -5.01 13.54
C PRO A 8 5.73 -6.12 13.29
N ARG A 9 5.32 -7.14 12.53
CA ARG A 9 6.19 -8.27 12.18
C ARG A 9 7.06 -7.96 10.95
N ARG A 10 6.55 -7.12 10.06
CA ARG A 10 7.20 -6.73 8.80
C ARG A 10 7.91 -5.39 8.99
N LYS A 11 9.21 -5.33 8.70
CA LYS A 11 10.03 -4.12 8.82
C LYS A 11 10.60 -3.76 7.45
N ALA A 12 10.37 -2.53 7.01
CA ALA A 12 11.05 -1.99 5.84
C ALA A 12 12.54 -1.85 6.15
N GLU A 13 13.40 -2.43 5.33
CA GLU A 13 14.84 -2.21 5.39
C GLU A 13 15.21 -0.96 4.59
N PHE A 14 15.84 0.01 5.25
CA PHE A 14 16.32 1.23 4.62
C PHE A 14 17.82 1.11 4.34
N ILE A 15 18.15 0.71 3.13
CA ILE A 15 19.54 0.69 2.67
C ILE A 15 19.89 2.09 2.17
N THR A 16 20.87 2.75 2.81
CA THR A 16 21.37 4.06 2.39
C THR A 16 22.72 3.89 1.68
N PRO A 17 22.73 3.71 0.35
CA PRO A 17 23.97 3.61 -0.39
C PRO A 17 24.72 4.96 -0.43
N PRO A 18 26.05 4.96 -0.59
CA PRO A 18 26.82 6.18 -0.77
C PRO A 18 26.35 6.97 -1.99
N ASN A 19 26.03 8.25 -1.81
CA ASN A 19 25.38 9.08 -2.81
C ASN A 19 26.36 9.70 -3.82
N ASN A 20 27.18 8.84 -4.43
CA ASN A 20 28.23 9.22 -5.38
C ASN A 20 27.66 9.91 -6.64
N LEU A 21 26.40 9.63 -7.00
CA LEU A 21 25.71 10.28 -8.11
C LEU A 21 25.36 11.73 -7.78
N LYS A 22 24.76 12.01 -6.61
CA LYS A 22 24.43 13.38 -6.18
C LYS A 22 25.66 14.28 -6.09
N ALA A 23 26.81 13.74 -5.68
CA ALA A 23 28.07 14.47 -5.69
C ALA A 23 28.49 14.94 -7.09
N LYS A 24 28.12 14.21 -8.15
CA LYS A 24 28.42 14.55 -9.55
C LYS A 24 27.38 15.46 -10.20
N VAL A 25 26.11 15.27 -9.89
CA VAL A 25 24.99 15.97 -10.57
C VAL A 25 24.45 17.17 -9.78
N GLY A 26 24.96 17.41 -8.57
CA GLY A 26 24.52 18.48 -7.68
C GLY A 26 23.26 18.13 -6.88
N SER A 27 22.72 19.11 -6.16
CA SER A 27 21.53 18.92 -5.31
C SER A 27 20.22 18.83 -6.09
N GLY A 28 20.21 19.27 -7.36
CA GLY A 28 18.99 19.36 -8.17
C GLY A 28 17.87 20.17 -7.52
N GLY A 29 16.66 20.07 -8.07
CA GLY A 29 15.44 20.69 -7.53
C GLY A 29 14.42 21.00 -8.62
N LEU A 30 13.14 20.90 -8.28
CA LEU A 30 12.05 21.42 -9.11
C LEU A 30 11.77 22.86 -8.71
N SER A 31 11.47 23.74 -9.67
CA SER A 31 11.06 25.10 -9.36
C SER A 31 9.70 25.11 -8.65
N GLU A 32 9.44 26.15 -7.84
CA GLU A 32 8.13 26.32 -7.18
C GLU A 32 6.98 26.29 -8.18
N ALA A 33 7.17 26.87 -9.37
CA ALA A 33 6.17 26.84 -10.43
C ALA A 33 5.80 25.40 -10.87
N ILE A 34 6.79 24.50 -10.95
CA ILE A 34 6.55 23.08 -11.29
C ILE A 34 5.86 22.37 -10.12
N LEU A 35 6.29 22.63 -8.88
CA LEU A 35 5.67 22.04 -7.69
C LEU A 35 4.21 22.47 -7.53
N ASN A 36 3.92 23.76 -7.71
CA ASN A 36 2.57 24.31 -7.64
C ASN A 36 1.67 23.69 -8.72
N LYS A 37 2.18 23.55 -9.94
CA LYS A 37 1.44 22.89 -11.03
C LYS A 37 1.16 21.42 -10.72
N ALA A 38 2.11 20.70 -10.13
CA ALA A 38 1.91 19.31 -9.73
C ALA A 38 0.88 19.20 -8.60
N GLN A 39 0.95 20.07 -7.60
CA GLN A 39 -0.01 20.13 -6.49
C GLN A 39 -1.42 20.42 -7.01
N GLU A 40 -1.57 21.40 -7.91
CA GLU A 40 -2.87 21.76 -8.50
C GLU A 40 -3.48 20.60 -9.29
N LEU A 41 -2.65 19.83 -10.01
CA LEU A 41 -3.10 18.62 -10.71
C LEU A 41 -3.57 17.53 -9.75
N LEU A 42 -2.96 17.39 -8.57
CA LEU A 42 -3.37 16.41 -7.57
C LEU A 42 -4.66 16.86 -6.85
N GLU A 43 -4.74 18.13 -6.48
CA GLU A 43 -5.90 18.69 -5.77
C GLU A 43 -7.14 18.78 -6.66
N ASN A 44 -6.98 19.10 -7.94
CA ASN A 44 -8.08 19.26 -8.89
C ASN A 44 -8.19 18.10 -9.87
N ASN A 45 -7.63 16.94 -9.54
CA ASN A 45 -7.70 15.76 -10.40
C ASN A 45 -9.16 15.31 -10.61
N THR A 46 -9.59 15.19 -11.86
CA THR A 46 -10.92 14.69 -12.24
C THR A 46 -10.88 13.33 -12.94
N VAL A 47 -9.71 12.68 -12.97
CA VAL A 47 -9.56 11.35 -13.56
C VAL A 47 -10.34 10.34 -12.73
N ASP A 48 -11.12 9.52 -13.42
CA ASP A 48 -11.90 8.46 -12.79
C ASP A 48 -10.97 7.37 -12.25
N PHE A 49 -11.00 7.19 -10.92
CA PHE A 49 -10.23 6.16 -10.23
C PHE A 49 -10.87 4.78 -10.36
N LEU A 50 -12.18 4.70 -10.62
CA LEU A 50 -12.94 3.46 -10.55
C LEU A 50 -12.30 2.29 -11.32
N PRO A 51 -11.82 2.44 -12.57
CA PRO A 51 -11.22 1.33 -13.31
C PRO A 51 -9.98 0.76 -12.63
N LEU A 52 -9.15 1.63 -12.04
CA LEU A 52 -7.93 1.23 -11.36
C LEU A 52 -8.24 0.65 -9.97
N GLY A 53 -9.19 1.26 -9.26
CA GLY A 53 -9.70 0.76 -7.99
C GLY A 53 -10.29 -0.64 -8.11
N GLU A 54 -11.11 -0.90 -9.12
CA GLU A 54 -11.67 -2.22 -9.42
C GLU A 54 -10.59 -3.25 -9.75
N MET A 55 -9.56 -2.86 -10.51
CA MET A 55 -8.42 -3.74 -10.77
C MET A 55 -7.73 -4.17 -9.47
N TYR A 56 -7.45 -3.23 -8.57
CA TYR A 56 -6.82 -3.54 -7.27
C TYR A 56 -7.74 -4.36 -6.38
N LEU A 57 -9.03 -4.04 -6.33
CA LEU A 57 -10.02 -4.78 -5.54
C LEU A 57 -10.15 -6.22 -6.05
N ASN A 58 -10.17 -6.43 -7.36
CA ASN A 58 -10.19 -7.75 -7.97
C ASN A 58 -8.93 -8.56 -7.63
N THR A 59 -7.75 -7.93 -7.64
CA THR A 59 -6.52 -8.60 -7.19
C THR A 59 -6.59 -8.94 -5.71
N LEU A 60 -7.06 -8.03 -4.86
CA LEU A 60 -7.22 -8.27 -3.43
C LEU A 60 -8.17 -9.45 -3.16
N MET A 61 -9.34 -9.48 -3.81
CA MET A 61 -10.30 -10.58 -3.69
C MET A 61 -9.69 -11.91 -4.11
N LYS A 62 -8.93 -11.95 -5.20
CA LYS A 62 -8.21 -13.17 -5.61
C LYS A 62 -7.19 -13.62 -4.59
N SER A 63 -6.45 -12.69 -4.00
CA SER A 63 -5.45 -13.00 -2.97
C SER A 63 -6.09 -13.46 -1.66
N ILE A 64 -7.27 -12.93 -1.31
CA ILE A 64 -8.09 -13.44 -0.20
C ILE A 64 -8.52 -14.88 -0.47
N GLU A 65 -9.02 -15.18 -1.67
CA GLU A 65 -9.40 -16.55 -2.03
C GLU A 65 -8.20 -17.50 -2.05
N GLN A 66 -7.02 -17.02 -2.45
CA GLN A 66 -5.77 -17.81 -2.34
C GLN A 66 -5.43 -18.09 -0.88
N ALA A 67 -5.52 -17.10 0.01
CA ALA A 67 -5.28 -17.27 1.43
C ALA A 67 -6.25 -18.28 2.07
N LYS A 68 -7.53 -18.25 1.68
CA LYS A 68 -8.54 -19.21 2.15
C LYS A 68 -8.25 -20.66 1.79
N ASN A 69 -7.54 -20.87 0.67
CA ASN A 69 -7.21 -22.20 0.18
C ASN A 69 -5.76 -22.59 0.47
N ALA A 70 -5.02 -21.78 1.23
CA ALA A 70 -3.63 -22.03 1.54
C ALA A 70 -3.47 -23.17 2.54
N HIS A 71 -2.45 -24.00 2.33
CA HIS A 71 -2.01 -24.99 3.30
C HIS A 71 -1.08 -24.35 4.35
N PRO A 72 -1.02 -24.90 5.57
CA PRO A 72 -0.12 -24.39 6.61
C PRO A 72 1.37 -24.39 6.21
N ASP A 73 1.76 -25.29 5.29
CA ASP A 73 3.14 -25.42 4.80
C ASP A 73 3.46 -24.45 3.65
N ASP A 74 2.47 -23.69 3.15
CA ASP A 74 2.69 -22.68 2.12
C ASP A 74 3.44 -21.46 2.68
N ASP A 75 4.06 -20.69 1.79
CA ASP A 75 4.76 -19.45 2.14
C ASP A 75 3.75 -18.38 2.60
N GLN A 76 3.55 -18.31 3.91
CA GLN A 76 2.61 -17.38 4.55
C GLN A 76 2.97 -15.92 4.29
N GLU A 77 4.26 -15.60 4.17
CA GLU A 77 4.69 -14.23 3.89
C GLU A 77 4.33 -13.82 2.47
N TYR A 78 4.47 -14.74 1.51
CA TYR A 78 4.00 -14.53 0.15
C TYR A 78 2.48 -14.34 0.10
N ILE A 79 1.71 -15.17 0.81
CA ILE A 79 0.24 -15.07 0.87
C ILE A 79 -0.20 -13.71 1.44
N ILE A 80 0.38 -13.29 2.57
CA ILE A 80 0.08 -12.00 3.19
C ILE A 80 0.51 -10.85 2.26
N SER A 81 1.67 -10.94 1.63
CA SER A 81 2.17 -9.94 0.68
C SER A 81 1.25 -9.77 -0.54
N ALA A 82 0.66 -10.86 -1.01
CA ALA A 82 -0.29 -10.84 -2.13
C ALA A 82 -1.55 -10.01 -1.81
N MET A 83 -2.00 -9.99 -0.55
CA MET A 83 -3.09 -9.12 -0.08
C MET A 83 -2.60 -7.71 0.27
N LEU A 84 -1.42 -7.60 0.89
CA LEU A 84 -0.86 -6.33 1.35
C LEU A 84 -0.60 -5.37 0.18
N TYR A 85 -0.07 -5.87 -0.93
CA TYR A 85 0.23 -5.06 -2.10
C TYR A 85 -0.97 -4.30 -2.67
N PRO A 86 -2.09 -4.95 -3.08
CA PRO A 86 -3.26 -4.23 -3.57
C PRO A 86 -3.89 -3.33 -2.49
N ALA A 87 -3.82 -3.69 -1.20
CA ALA A 87 -4.27 -2.81 -0.12
C ALA A 87 -3.44 -1.51 -0.05
N MET A 88 -2.11 -1.58 -0.18
CA MET A 88 -1.24 -0.39 -0.27
C MET A 88 -1.59 0.47 -1.49
N GLN A 89 -1.87 -0.15 -2.64
CA GLN A 89 -2.27 0.57 -3.84
C GLN A 89 -3.61 1.28 -3.66
N LEU A 90 -4.61 0.62 -3.06
CA LEU A 90 -5.91 1.22 -2.73
C LEU A 90 -5.75 2.39 -1.75
N LYS A 91 -4.90 2.25 -0.72
CA LYS A 91 -4.61 3.34 0.22
C LYS A 91 -4.03 4.56 -0.47
N ALA A 92 -2.94 4.37 -1.22
CA ALA A 92 -2.19 5.45 -1.85
C ALA A 92 -3.01 6.14 -2.95
N ASN A 93 -3.58 5.37 -3.87
CA ASN A 93 -4.32 5.92 -5.00
C ASN A 93 -5.69 6.47 -4.55
N GLY A 94 -6.35 5.84 -3.57
CA GLY A 94 -7.59 6.39 -3.01
C GLY A 94 -7.42 7.82 -2.49
N GLY A 95 -6.27 8.13 -1.88
CA GLY A 95 -5.99 9.48 -1.38
C GLY A 95 -5.70 10.45 -2.52
N MET A 96 -4.99 9.98 -3.55
CA MET A 96 -4.63 10.75 -4.73
C MET A 96 -5.83 11.14 -5.61
N PHE A 97 -6.89 10.32 -5.62
CA PHE A 97 -8.09 10.55 -6.42
C PHE A 97 -9.33 10.95 -5.59
N HIS A 98 -9.15 11.40 -4.36
CA HIS A 98 -10.22 11.92 -3.49
C HIS A 98 -11.28 10.90 -3.04
N TYR A 99 -10.86 9.66 -2.79
CA TYR A 99 -11.66 8.58 -2.19
C TYR A 99 -11.21 8.30 -0.74
N PRO A 100 -11.47 9.21 0.23
CA PRO A 100 -10.94 9.10 1.59
C PRO A 100 -11.41 7.85 2.34
N LEU A 101 -12.59 7.33 2.01
CA LEU A 101 -13.11 6.10 2.60
C LEU A 101 -12.27 4.88 2.18
N VAL A 102 -11.94 4.78 0.89
CA VAL A 102 -11.08 3.71 0.35
C VAL A 102 -9.70 3.76 1.02
N THR A 103 -9.14 4.96 1.15
CA THR A 103 -7.86 5.16 1.86
C THR A 103 -7.93 4.68 3.30
N THR A 104 -8.96 5.09 4.02
CA THR A 104 -9.11 4.79 5.45
C THR A 104 -9.29 3.31 5.68
N ILE A 105 -10.16 2.64 4.91
CA ILE A 105 -10.40 1.20 5.06
C ILE A 105 -9.14 0.40 4.69
N SER A 106 -8.47 0.78 3.59
CA SER A 106 -7.25 0.10 3.15
C SER A 106 -6.11 0.26 4.16
N ASP A 107 -6.00 1.42 4.81
CA ASP A 107 -5.03 1.64 5.89
C ASP A 107 -5.27 0.72 7.09
N ARG A 108 -6.54 0.50 7.47
CA ARG A 108 -6.90 -0.42 8.55
C ARG A 108 -6.53 -1.86 8.19
N LEU A 109 -6.78 -2.27 6.95
CA LEU A 109 -6.40 -3.59 6.43
C LEU A 109 -4.88 -3.77 6.41
N ILE A 110 -4.11 -2.77 5.96
CA ILE A 110 -2.63 -2.81 5.98
C ILE A 110 -2.12 -3.02 7.41
N GLN A 111 -2.60 -2.20 8.36
CA GLN A 111 -2.17 -2.30 9.76
C GLN A 111 -2.45 -3.70 10.34
N TYR A 112 -3.56 -4.32 9.96
CA TYR A 112 -3.91 -5.68 10.34
C TYR A 112 -2.96 -6.71 9.70
N LEU A 113 -2.75 -6.63 8.39
CA LEU A 113 -1.86 -7.52 7.66
C LEU A 113 -0.40 -7.41 8.10
N GLU A 114 0.03 -6.29 8.67
CA GLU A 114 1.40 -6.09 9.18
C GLU A 114 1.67 -6.77 10.54
N VAL A 115 0.63 -7.15 11.28
CA VAL A 115 0.77 -7.73 12.62
C VAL A 115 0.51 -9.23 12.67
N ILE A 116 -0.24 -9.79 11.72
CA ILE A 116 -0.55 -11.23 11.68
C ILE A 116 0.63 -12.09 11.19
N GLU A 117 0.72 -13.31 11.73
CA GLU A 117 1.70 -14.33 11.34
C GLU A 117 1.29 -15.11 10.11
N VAL A 118 0.03 -15.52 10.11
CA VAL A 118 -0.58 -16.45 9.17
C VAL A 118 -1.88 -15.81 8.72
N ALA A 119 -2.24 -16.01 7.45
CA ALA A 119 -3.56 -15.61 6.96
C ALA A 119 -4.61 -16.60 7.50
N ASP A 120 -5.15 -16.33 8.69
CA ASP A 120 -6.18 -17.17 9.31
C ASP A 120 -7.55 -16.91 8.68
N ILE A 121 -8.20 -17.96 8.19
CA ILE A 121 -9.49 -17.91 7.50
C ILE A 121 -10.58 -17.30 8.40
N GLU A 122 -10.58 -17.60 9.70
CA GLU A 122 -11.57 -17.06 10.64
C GLU A 122 -11.44 -15.55 10.82
N SER A 123 -10.25 -15.02 10.59
CA SER A 123 -9.96 -13.59 10.74
C SER A 123 -10.31 -12.77 9.49
N VAL A 124 -10.51 -13.43 8.35
CA VAL A 124 -10.83 -12.79 7.06
C VAL A 124 -12.34 -12.64 6.84
N GLU A 125 -13.18 -13.37 7.58
CA GLU A 125 -14.65 -13.37 7.42
C GLU A 125 -15.43 -12.40 8.34
N ILE A 126 -14.75 -11.57 9.15
CA ILE A 126 -15.39 -10.66 10.12
C ILE A 126 -15.66 -9.28 9.52
#